data_AF-A0A3N4L6J6-F1
#
_entry.id   AF-A0A3N4L6J6-F1
#
_cell.length_a   1.000
_cell.length_b   1.000
_cell.length_c   1.000
_cell.angle_alpha   90.00
_cell.angle_beta   90.00
_cell.angle_gamma   90.00
#
_symmetry.space_group_name_H-M   'P 1'
#
loop_
_entity.id
_entity.type
_entity.pdbx_description
1 polymer ?
#
loop_
_entity_poly.entity_id
_entity_poly.type
_entity_poly.pdbx_seq_one_letter_code
_entity_poly.pdbx_strand_id
1 'polypeptide(L)'
;MHYVASVHYVARLYGKHALNGEPMLCGKHALSGKHTLCGKHALYGKHTLYGEPTLCGKHALCGEPMLYGKHALYGKHALSKSSMPYTASLNICRKHTLCGKHTLCGKIMW
;
A
#
# COMPACT_ATOMS: atom_id res chain seq x y z
N MET A 1 12.06 21.59 -13.31
CA MET A 1 11.80 21.64 -11.86
C MET A 1 10.92 20.46 -11.44
N HIS A 2 11.38 19.21 -11.59
CA HIS A 2 10.67 18.05 -11.02
C HIS A 2 11.52 17.53 -9.88
N TYR A 3 11.17 17.99 -8.68
CA TYR A 3 11.72 17.52 -7.42
C TYR A 3 11.16 16.10 -7.23
N VAL A 4 11.82 15.09 -7.78
CA VAL A 4 11.48 13.70 -7.49
C VAL A 4 12.02 13.43 -6.09
N ALA A 5 11.23 13.81 -5.08
CA ALA A 5 11.56 13.61 -3.70
C ALA A 5 11.57 12.10 -3.43
N SER A 6 12.75 11.49 -3.48
CA SER A 6 12.99 10.19 -2.83
C SER A 6 12.88 10.44 -1.34
N VAL A 7 11.67 10.32 -0.80
CA VAL A 7 11.43 10.62 0.60
C VAL A 7 11.69 9.36 1.42
N HIS A 8 12.79 9.38 2.16
CA HIS A 8 13.15 8.36 3.14
C HIS A 8 12.74 8.87 4.52
N TYR A 9 11.51 8.61 4.96
CA TYR A 9 11.04 9.03 6.28
C TYR A 9 9.94 8.13 6.82
N VAL A 10 9.72 8.20 8.13
CA VAL A 10 8.58 7.58 8.79
C VAL A 10 7.37 8.48 8.63
N ALA A 11 6.46 8.12 7.72
CA ALA A 11 5.26 8.91 7.47
C ALA A 11 4.10 8.39 8.33
N ARG A 12 3.43 9.28 9.07
CA ARG A 12 2.22 8.97 9.81
C ARG A 12 1.12 9.97 9.48
N LEU A 13 0.03 9.49 8.89
CA LEU A 13 -1.09 10.31 8.43
C LEU A 13 -2.39 9.88 9.12
N TYR A 14 -3.11 10.85 9.66
CA TYR A 14 -4.35 10.65 10.41
C TYR A 14 -5.48 11.51 9.83
N GLY A 15 -6.67 10.93 9.68
CA GLY A 15 -7.87 11.67 9.27
C GLY A 15 -8.22 11.50 7.80
N LYS A 16 -8.69 12.57 7.16
CA LYS A 16 -9.08 12.61 5.75
C LYS A 16 -7.98 13.23 4.90
N HIS A 17 -7.37 12.46 4.00
CA HIS A 17 -6.32 12.97 3.08
C HIS A 17 -6.52 12.48 1.65
N ALA A 18 -6.07 13.29 0.70
CA ALA A 18 -5.98 12.93 -0.72
C ALA A 18 -4.56 13.21 -1.21
N LEU A 19 -3.89 12.19 -1.76
CA LEU A 19 -2.56 12.28 -2.34
C LEU A 19 -2.62 11.89 -3.81
N ASN A 20 -2.19 12.80 -4.68
CA ASN A 20 -2.18 12.62 -6.12
C ASN A 20 -0.75 12.76 -6.65
N GLY A 21 -0.34 11.87 -7.57
CA GLY A 21 0.93 12.03 -8.29
C GLY A 21 1.65 10.71 -8.57
N GLU A 22 2.95 10.83 -8.81
CA GLU A 22 3.85 9.70 -9.08
C GLU A 22 5.01 9.57 -8.07
N PRO A 23 4.77 9.35 -6.77
CA PRO A 23 5.83 9.28 -5.78
C PRO A 23 6.45 7.88 -5.66
N MET A 24 7.73 7.87 -5.27
CA MET A 24 8.43 6.69 -4.76
C MET A 24 8.76 6.92 -3.28
N LEU A 25 8.26 6.04 -2.42
CA LEU A 25 8.36 6.15 -0.97
C LEU A 25 9.07 4.93 -0.40
N CYS A 26 10.10 5.17 0.41
CA CYS A 26 10.90 4.14 1.06
C CYS A 26 10.86 4.35 2.57
N GLY A 27 10.49 3.33 3.35
CA GLY A 27 10.54 3.37 4.81
C GLY A 27 9.34 2.75 5.51
N LYS A 28 8.94 3.35 6.64
CA LYS A 28 7.79 2.89 7.43
C LYS A 28 6.64 3.88 7.26
N HIS A 29 5.48 3.39 6.83
CA HIS A 29 4.30 4.23 6.61
C HIS A 29 3.11 3.70 7.41
N ALA A 30 2.43 4.59 8.13
CA ALA A 30 1.18 4.28 8.80
C ALA A 30 0.09 5.31 8.44
N LEU A 31 -1.00 4.83 7.85
CA LEU A 31 -2.15 5.60 7.41
C LEU A 31 -3.36 5.16 8.22
N SER A 32 -4.05 6.09 8.87
CA SER A 32 -5.28 5.82 9.63
C SER A 32 -6.37 6.82 9.27
N GLY A 33 -7.58 6.33 8.98
CA GLY A 33 -8.74 7.15 8.64
C GLY A 33 -9.22 6.92 7.21
N LYS A 34 -9.70 7.98 6.55
CA LYS A 34 -10.19 7.91 5.16
C LYS A 34 -9.14 8.52 4.24
N HIS A 35 -8.59 7.73 3.34
CA HIS A 35 -7.49 8.18 2.49
C HIS A 35 -7.76 7.85 1.04
N THR A 36 -7.41 8.77 0.14
CA THR A 36 -7.44 8.50 -1.31
C THR A 36 -6.05 8.70 -1.88
N LEU A 37 -5.47 7.65 -2.47
CA LEU A 37 -4.23 7.71 -3.24
C LEU A 37 -4.53 7.48 -4.72
N CYS A 38 -4.24 8.47 -5.55
CA CYS A 38 -4.40 8.36 -7.00
C CYS A 38 -3.07 8.55 -7.74
N GLY A 39 -2.85 7.74 -8.78
CA GLY A 39 -1.70 7.89 -9.69
C GLY A 39 -0.80 6.66 -9.75
N LYS A 40 0.51 6.87 -9.92
CA LYS A 40 1.50 5.79 -9.98
C LYS A 40 2.39 5.81 -8.74
N HIS A 41 2.24 4.85 -7.82
CA HIS A 41 3.00 4.88 -6.57
C HIS A 41 3.85 3.63 -6.42
N ALA A 42 5.07 3.79 -5.94
CA ALA A 42 5.92 2.69 -5.50
C ALA A 42 6.26 2.89 -4.02
N LEU A 43 5.87 1.92 -3.20
CA LEU A 43 5.96 1.93 -1.75
C LEU A 43 6.83 0.75 -1.31
N TYR A 44 7.98 1.04 -0.70
CA TYR A 44 8.94 0.06 -0.22
C TYR A 44 9.08 0.13 1.30
N GLY A 45 9.03 -1.02 1.98
CA GLY A 45 9.25 -1.15 3.42
C GLY A 45 8.02 -1.61 4.20
N LYS A 46 7.82 -1.10 5.42
CA LYS A 46 6.68 -1.53 6.28
C LYS A 46 5.51 -0.60 6.09
N HIS A 47 4.32 -1.14 5.81
CA HIS A 47 3.13 -0.36 5.54
C HIS A 47 1.97 -0.85 6.40
N THR A 48 1.33 0.05 7.13
CA THR A 48 0.11 -0.23 7.88
C THR A 48 -0.98 0.73 7.45
N LEU A 49 -2.06 0.20 6.89
CA LEU A 49 -3.21 0.95 6.41
C LEU A 49 -4.44 0.55 7.23
N TYR A 50 -5.00 1.51 7.98
CA TYR A 50 -6.20 1.34 8.79
C TYR A 50 -7.32 2.28 8.33
N GLY A 51 -8.55 1.77 8.27
CA GLY A 51 -9.75 2.60 8.08
C GLY A 51 -10.45 2.37 6.75
N GLU A 52 -10.65 3.42 5.96
CA GLU A 52 -11.29 3.38 4.63
C GLU A 52 -10.39 3.94 3.52
N PRO A 53 -9.30 3.25 3.10
CA PRO A 53 -8.45 3.69 2.00
C PRO A 53 -9.02 3.33 0.62
N THR A 54 -8.84 4.26 -0.32
CA THR A 54 -9.07 4.04 -1.75
C THR A 54 -7.76 4.28 -2.50
N LEU A 55 -7.27 3.28 -3.22
CA LEU A 55 -6.06 3.35 -4.05
C LEU A 55 -6.43 3.16 -5.52
N CYS A 56 -6.25 4.19 -6.33
CA CYS A 56 -6.56 4.20 -7.75
C CYS A 56 -5.29 4.38 -8.59
N GLY A 57 -5.10 3.56 -9.62
CA GLY A 57 -4.02 3.70 -10.60
C GLY A 57 -3.05 2.52 -10.62
N LYS A 58 -1.75 2.79 -10.72
CA LYS A 58 -0.69 1.77 -10.74
C LYS A 58 0.08 1.81 -9.43
N HIS A 59 -0.03 0.78 -8.59
CA HIS A 59 0.64 0.75 -7.28
C HIS A 59 1.51 -0.49 -7.14
N ALA A 60 2.73 -0.30 -6.65
CA ALA A 60 3.60 -1.39 -6.21
C ALA A 60 3.89 -1.22 -4.72
N LEU A 61 3.51 -2.20 -3.91
CA LEU A 61 3.79 -2.28 -2.48
C LEU A 61 4.72 -3.46 -2.23
N CYS A 62 5.94 -3.16 -1.77
CA CYS A 62 7.01 -4.13 -1.56
C CYS A 62 7.51 -4.05 -0.12
N GLY A 63 7.35 -5.12 0.66
CA GLY A 63 7.82 -5.20 2.05
C GLY A 63 6.77 -5.79 3.00
N GLU A 64 6.48 -5.18 4.14
CA GLU A 64 5.52 -5.72 5.11
C GLU A 64 4.20 -4.95 5.06
N PRO A 65 3.25 -5.28 4.15
CA PRO A 65 1.94 -4.66 4.13
C PRO A 65 0.98 -5.29 5.15
N MET A 66 0.28 -4.43 5.88
CA MET A 66 -0.86 -4.78 6.73
C MET A 66 -2.04 -3.86 6.39
N LEU A 67 -3.19 -4.47 6.07
CA LEU A 67 -4.42 -3.77 5.65
C LEU A 67 -5.57 -4.14 6.59
N TYR A 68 -6.05 -3.16 7.35
CA TYR A 68 -7.16 -3.31 8.30
C TYR A 68 -8.31 -2.36 7.92
N GLY A 69 -9.55 -2.84 7.88
CA GLY A 69 -10.71 -1.98 7.60
C GLY A 69 -11.34 -2.23 6.23
N LYS A 70 -11.98 -1.21 5.66
CA LYS A 70 -12.54 -1.29 4.30
C LYS A 70 -11.53 -0.74 3.31
N HIS A 71 -11.22 -1.46 2.24
CA HIS A 71 -10.28 -0.96 1.22
C HIS A 71 -10.85 -1.13 -0.17
N ALA A 72 -10.55 -0.18 -1.05
CA ALA A 72 -10.87 -0.29 -2.47
C ALA A 72 -9.60 -0.04 -3.30
N LEU A 73 -9.18 -1.05 -4.08
CA LEU A 73 -8.03 -0.96 -5.00
C LEU A 73 -8.55 -1.01 -6.44
N TYR A 74 -8.32 0.05 -7.21
CA TYR A 74 -8.69 0.15 -8.62
C TYR A 74 -7.45 0.29 -9.50
N GLY A 75 -7.31 -0.53 -10.54
CA GLY A 75 -6.22 -0.45 -11.52
C GLY A 75 -5.21 -1.60 -11.44
N LYS A 76 -3.92 -1.32 -11.63
CA LYS A 76 -2.86 -2.34 -11.60
C LYS A 76 -2.12 -2.31 -10.27
N HIS A 77 -2.11 -3.40 -9.52
CA HIS A 77 -1.47 -3.47 -8.20
C HIS A 77 -0.54 -4.67 -8.09
N ALA A 78 0.63 -4.47 -7.49
CA ALA A 78 1.55 -5.54 -7.13
C ALA A 78 1.84 -5.47 -5.63
N LEU A 79 1.56 -6.56 -4.90
CA LEU A 79 1.81 -6.68 -3.47
C LEU A 79 2.83 -7.81 -3.26
N SER A 80 4.00 -7.48 -2.71
CA SER A 80 5.06 -8.45 -2.41
C SER A 80 5.68 -8.21 -1.04
N LYS A 81 6.15 -9.26 -0.36
CA LYS A 81 6.93 -9.15 0.87
C LYS A 81 8.38 -9.54 0.67
N SER A 82 9.29 -8.60 0.98
CA SER A 82 10.73 -8.84 0.99
C SER A 82 11.19 -9.21 2.40
N SER A 83 10.94 -10.46 2.79
CA SER A 83 11.78 -11.13 3.79
C SER A 83 11.77 -12.64 3.52
N MET A 84 12.98 -13.21 3.47
CA MET A 84 13.41 -14.61 3.29
C MET A 84 12.57 -15.70 4.01
N PRO A 85 12.79 -17.00 3.71
CA PRO A 85 11.76 -18.01 3.46
C PRO A 85 11.17 -18.60 4.74
N TYR A 86 10.42 -17.80 5.50
CA TYR A 86 9.50 -18.34 6.49
C TYR A 86 8.20 -17.55 6.36
N THR A 87 7.21 -18.24 5.79
CA THR A 87 5.77 -17.91 5.76
C THR A 87 5.41 -16.44 5.45
N ALA A 88 5.03 -16.20 4.20
CA ALA A 88 4.52 -14.90 3.75
C ALA A 88 3.08 -14.66 4.25
N SER A 89 2.91 -13.98 5.38
CA SER A 89 1.59 -13.55 5.86
C SER A 89 1.25 -12.14 5.37
N LEU A 90 0.44 -12.04 4.31
CA LEU A 90 -0.28 -10.81 3.98
C LEU A 90 -1.56 -10.76 4.82
N ASN A 91 -1.59 -9.89 5.82
CA ASN A 91 -2.75 -9.76 6.70
C ASN A 91 -3.73 -8.72 6.14
N ILE A 92 -4.80 -9.24 5.55
CA ILE A 92 -5.97 -8.50 5.10
C ILE A 92 -7.09 -8.85 6.07
N CYS A 93 -7.51 -7.88 6.88
CA CYS A 93 -8.57 -8.09 7.86
C CYS A 93 -9.74 -7.15 7.56
N ARG A 94 -10.93 -7.74 7.32
CA ARG A 94 -12.24 -7.14 7.00
C ARG A 94 -12.57 -7.10 5.49
N LYS A 95 -13.22 -6.04 4.99
CA LYS A 95 -13.87 -5.99 3.66
C LYS A 95 -12.96 -5.30 2.65
N HIS A 96 -12.72 -5.92 1.49
CA HIS A 96 -11.84 -5.36 0.46
C HIS A 96 -12.44 -5.56 -0.93
N THR A 97 -12.34 -4.55 -1.79
CA THR A 97 -12.75 -4.63 -3.20
C THR A 97 -11.52 -4.40 -4.06
N LEU A 98 -11.19 -5.38 -4.89
CA LEU A 98 -10.07 -5.34 -5.82
C LEU A 98 -10.61 -5.35 -7.25
N CYS A 99 -10.43 -4.25 -7.99
CA CYS A 99 -10.85 -4.11 -9.38
C CYS A 99 -9.63 -3.78 -10.25
N GLY A 100 -9.37 -4.59 -11.29
CA GLY A 100 -8.23 -4.45 -12.18
C GLY A 100 -7.21 -5.60 -12.08
N LYS A 101 -5.98 -5.39 -12.52
CA LYS A 101 -4.95 -6.45 -12.56
C LYS A 101 -4.14 -6.44 -11.27
N HIS A 102 -4.22 -7.50 -10.48
CA HIS A 102 -3.54 -7.61 -9.19
C HIS A 102 -2.58 -8.80 -9.19
N THR A 103 -1.36 -8.58 -8.71
CA THR A 103 -0.39 -9.65 -8.49
C THR A 103 -0.12 -9.74 -7.00
N LEU A 104 -0.57 -10.83 -6.39
CA LEU A 104 -0.23 -11.21 -5.02
C LEU A 104 0.84 -12.29 -5.08
N CYS A 105 2.04 -12.00 -4.60
CA CYS A 105 3.12 -12.97 -4.52
C CYS A 105 3.26 -13.45 -3.07
N GLY A 106 2.60 -14.56 -2.72
CA GLY A 106 2.65 -15.20 -1.41
C GLY A 106 2.16 -16.64 -1.47
N LYS A 107 2.80 -17.56 -0.75
CA LYS A 107 2.38 -18.96 -0.64
C LYS A 107 1.40 -19.09 0.53
N ILE A 108 0.14 -19.41 0.24
CA ILE A 108 -0.87 -19.72 1.24
C ILE A 108 -0.56 -21.13 1.76
N MET A 109 -0.13 -21.26 3.01
CA MET A 109 -0.19 -22.52 3.73
C MET A 109 -1.33 -22.39 4.75
N TRP A 110 -2.26 -23.35 4.69
CA TRP A 110 -3.30 -23.56 5.69
C TRP A 110 -2.68 -23.93 7.02
#